data_AF-A0A927ADN3-F1
#
_entry.id   AF-A0A927ADN3-F1
#
_cell.length_a   1.000
_cell.length_b   1.000
_cell.length_c   1.000
_cell.angle_alpha   90.00
_cell.angle_beta   90.00
_cell.angle_gamma   90.00
#
_symmetry.space_group_name_H-M   'P 1'
#
loop_
_entity.id
_entity.type
_entity.pdbx_description
1 polymer ?
#
loop_
_entity_poly.entity_id
_entity_poly.type
_entity_poly.pdbx_seq_one_letter_code
_entity_poly.pdbx_strand_id
1 'polypeptide(L)'
;MSKNSKDQAAQSSVEAERSPQRYHHGDLRNALVQAGLEVLADEGISGLNLRKVARKAGVSEAAPYRHFEDKQALLVAIAQDGFQRLTAELQAVLEQTSEDVESQLLAIARAYVQFGLKHPALMREMFSGLMLTRSAYPDLESSADQCGLILCNIILRGQEQGIIQPGNSKAIFSVFWSTMHGLTMLLLEQQMQEVVDDPSRLEPLIQLSIHALCHGLCQSNTRSKSIST
;
A
#
# COMPACT_ATOMS: atom_id res chain seq x y z
N MET A 1 41.94 -66.95 -2.77
CA MET A 1 43.39 -66.58 -2.73
C MET A 1 43.56 -65.26 -3.46
N SER A 2 44.33 -64.35 -2.85
CA SER A 2 44.83 -63.01 -3.30
C SER A 2 43.81 -62.00 -3.83
N LYS A 3 43.41 -60.93 -3.11
CA LYS A 3 44.14 -59.74 -2.58
C LYS A 3 44.88 -58.88 -3.62
N ASN A 4 44.28 -57.70 -3.87
CA ASN A 4 44.80 -56.33 -3.66
C ASN A 4 45.31 -55.45 -4.82
N SER A 5 44.76 -54.21 -4.78
CA SER A 5 45.41 -52.90 -4.96
C SER A 5 45.67 -52.36 -6.37
N LYS A 6 44.97 -51.27 -6.73
CA LYS A 6 45.49 -49.89 -6.55
C LYS A 6 44.47 -48.81 -6.91
N ASP A 7 44.32 -47.88 -5.99
CA ASP A 7 43.82 -46.52 -6.19
C ASP A 7 44.68 -45.69 -7.15
N GLN A 8 44.08 -44.57 -7.60
CA GLN A 8 44.64 -43.38 -8.26
C GLN A 8 44.72 -43.35 -9.79
N ALA A 9 43.73 -42.70 -10.40
CA ALA A 9 43.98 -41.59 -11.31
C ALA A 9 42.81 -40.59 -11.23
N ALA A 10 43.17 -39.32 -11.03
CA ALA A 10 42.28 -38.19 -10.81
C ALA A 10 41.98 -37.44 -12.13
N GLN A 11 40.89 -36.67 -12.08
CA GLN A 11 40.63 -35.40 -12.79
C GLN A 11 40.23 -35.41 -14.28
N SER A 12 39.46 -34.34 -14.61
CA SER A 12 38.78 -33.97 -15.88
C SER A 12 37.35 -34.53 -15.98
N SER A 13 36.26 -33.75 -16.01
CA SER A 13 36.08 -32.35 -16.39
C SER A 13 34.80 -31.80 -15.73
N VAL A 14 34.93 -30.59 -15.16
CA VAL A 14 33.82 -29.70 -14.81
C VAL A 14 33.36 -28.97 -16.09
N GLU A 15 32.12 -28.46 -16.08
CA GLU A 15 31.49 -27.48 -16.99
C GLU A 15 30.75 -27.96 -18.25
N ALA A 16 29.40 -27.85 -18.18
CA ALA A 16 28.47 -27.34 -19.20
C ALA A 16 27.05 -27.85 -18.81
N GLU A 17 25.97 -27.09 -18.65
CA GLU A 17 25.61 -25.70 -18.84
C GLU A 17 24.37 -25.49 -17.96
N ARG A 18 24.39 -24.56 -16.99
CA ARG A 18 23.13 -24.05 -16.43
C ARG A 18 22.57 -23.07 -17.44
N SER A 19 21.60 -23.54 -18.22
CA SER A 19 20.84 -22.72 -19.17
C SER A 19 20.31 -21.47 -18.45
N PRO A 20 20.52 -20.24 -18.97
CA PRO A 20 19.97 -19.06 -18.35
C PRO A 20 18.45 -19.15 -18.41
N GLN A 21 17.80 -19.12 -17.25
CA GLN A 21 16.34 -19.00 -17.17
C GLN A 21 15.91 -17.84 -18.06
N ARG A 22 15.05 -18.17 -19.03
CA ARG A 22 14.44 -17.22 -19.95
C ARG A 22 13.86 -16.06 -19.13
N TYR A 23 14.54 -14.92 -19.25
CA TYR A 23 14.16 -13.68 -18.61
C TYR A 23 12.81 -13.26 -19.19
N HIS A 24 11.73 -13.48 -18.44
CA HIS A 24 10.42 -12.97 -18.83
C HIS A 24 10.47 -11.45 -18.71
N HIS A 25 10.17 -10.71 -19.77
CA HIS A 25 10.34 -9.24 -19.79
C HIS A 25 9.53 -8.48 -18.71
N GLY A 26 8.47 -9.09 -18.16
CA GLY A 26 7.75 -8.59 -16.98
C GLY A 26 8.48 -8.82 -15.66
N ASP A 27 9.33 -9.85 -15.58
CA ASP A 27 10.14 -10.18 -14.41
C ASP A 27 11.20 -9.09 -14.15
N LEU A 28 11.87 -8.59 -15.19
CA LEU A 28 12.85 -7.51 -15.03
C LEU A 28 12.21 -6.22 -14.50
N ARG A 29 11.12 -5.78 -15.12
CA ARG A 29 10.45 -4.53 -14.72
C ARG A 29 10.03 -4.63 -13.25
N ASN A 30 9.43 -5.75 -12.86
CA ASN A 30 8.98 -5.97 -11.49
C ASN A 30 10.17 -6.09 -10.52
N ALA A 31 11.24 -6.81 -10.88
CA ALA A 31 12.46 -6.91 -10.09
C ALA A 31 13.11 -5.54 -9.86
N LEU A 32 13.11 -4.66 -10.87
CA LEU A 32 13.58 -3.28 -10.74
C LEU A 32 12.67 -2.45 -9.82
N VAL A 33 11.33 -2.62 -9.88
CA VAL A 33 10.41 -1.97 -8.95
C VAL A 33 10.65 -2.45 -7.52
N GLN A 34 10.82 -3.76 -7.29
CA GLN A 34 11.13 -4.30 -5.96
C GLN A 34 12.46 -3.81 -5.42
N ALA A 35 13.52 -3.86 -6.22
CA ALA A 35 14.81 -3.30 -5.85
C ALA A 35 14.72 -1.79 -5.57
N GLY A 36 13.89 -1.07 -6.33
CA GLY A 36 13.60 0.35 -6.11
C GLY A 36 12.91 0.62 -4.78
N LEU A 37 11.91 -0.18 -4.42
CA LEU A 37 11.25 -0.13 -3.10
C LEU A 37 12.24 -0.36 -1.96
N GLU A 38 13.14 -1.32 -2.09
CA GLU A 38 14.17 -1.58 -1.08
C GLU A 38 15.15 -0.42 -0.95
N VAL A 39 15.61 0.17 -2.07
CA VAL A 39 16.45 1.39 -2.01
C VAL A 39 15.69 2.54 -1.36
N LEU A 40 14.40 2.72 -1.69
CA LEU A 40 13.58 3.78 -1.13
C LEU A 40 13.37 3.61 0.38
N ALA A 41 13.22 2.37 0.86
CA ALA A 41 13.10 2.06 2.28
C ALA A 41 14.42 2.32 3.05
N ASP A 42 15.57 1.95 2.45
CA ASP A 42 16.86 2.04 3.12
C ASP A 42 17.45 3.47 3.11
N GLU A 43 17.27 4.19 1.99
CA GLU A 43 18.00 5.44 1.72
C GLU A 43 17.08 6.62 1.38
N GLY A 44 15.76 6.41 1.36
CA GLY A 44 14.80 7.42 0.97
C GLY A 44 14.89 7.82 -0.51
N ILE A 45 14.10 8.82 -0.89
CA ILE A 45 14.01 9.27 -2.28
C ILE A 45 15.34 9.83 -2.80
N SER A 46 16.16 10.44 -1.95
CA SER A 46 17.47 10.99 -2.34
C SER A 46 18.46 9.91 -2.76
N GLY A 47 18.41 8.72 -2.12
CA GLY A 47 19.25 7.58 -2.46
C GLY A 47 18.88 6.87 -3.76
N LEU A 48 17.63 7.05 -4.24
CA LEU A 48 17.10 6.34 -5.40
C LEU A 48 17.67 6.86 -6.72
N ASN A 49 18.32 5.97 -7.47
CA ASN A 49 18.75 6.18 -8.86
C ASN A 49 18.79 4.85 -9.64
N LEU A 50 18.59 4.92 -10.97
CA LEU A 50 18.44 3.73 -11.82
C LEU A 50 19.63 2.76 -11.77
N ARG A 51 20.88 3.27 -11.74
CA ARG A 51 22.07 2.41 -11.68
C ARG A 51 22.15 1.63 -10.38
N LYS A 52 21.84 2.27 -9.25
CA LYS A 52 21.80 1.61 -7.94
C LYS A 52 20.72 0.53 -7.91
N VAL A 53 19.53 0.83 -8.42
CA VAL A 53 18.44 -0.14 -8.54
C VAL A 53 18.85 -1.32 -9.42
N ALA A 54 19.55 -1.08 -10.53
CA ALA A 54 20.10 -2.14 -11.38
C ALA A 54 21.03 -3.08 -10.60
N ARG A 55 21.99 -2.49 -9.86
CA ARG A 55 22.94 -3.26 -9.05
C ARG A 55 22.22 -4.06 -7.96
N LYS A 56 21.22 -3.47 -7.29
CA LYS A 56 20.44 -4.14 -6.26
C LYS A 56 19.58 -5.29 -6.84
N ALA A 57 19.04 -5.11 -8.04
CA ALA A 57 18.34 -6.16 -8.78
C ALA A 57 19.28 -7.22 -9.41
N GLY A 58 20.60 -7.09 -9.27
CA GLY A 58 21.58 -8.05 -9.82
C GLY A 58 21.70 -8.01 -11.35
N VAL A 59 21.38 -6.89 -11.99
CA VAL A 59 21.40 -6.72 -13.46
C VAL A 59 22.41 -5.66 -13.89
N SER A 60 22.70 -5.59 -15.20
CA SER A 60 23.62 -4.60 -15.73
C SER A 60 23.08 -3.17 -15.55
N GLU A 61 23.96 -2.19 -15.36
CA GLU A 61 23.57 -0.79 -15.12
C GLU A 61 22.78 -0.15 -16.28
N ALA A 62 22.90 -0.73 -17.49
CA ALA A 62 22.15 -0.29 -18.66
C ALA A 62 20.74 -0.89 -18.76
N ALA A 63 20.45 -1.97 -18.04
CA ALA A 63 19.18 -2.70 -18.13
C ALA A 63 17.94 -1.86 -17.75
N PRO A 64 17.96 -1.02 -16.68
CA PRO A 64 16.76 -0.26 -16.29
C PRO A 64 16.29 0.72 -17.35
N TYR A 65 17.20 1.30 -18.13
CA TYR A 65 16.87 2.30 -19.16
C TYR A 65 16.00 1.77 -20.30
N ARG A 66 15.86 0.44 -20.43
CA ARG A 66 14.92 -0.20 -21.37
C ARG A 66 13.47 -0.20 -20.86
N HIS A 67 13.28 0.01 -19.56
CA HIS A 67 11.97 -0.06 -18.89
C HIS A 67 11.54 1.27 -18.28
N PHE A 68 12.51 2.10 -17.85
CA PHE A 68 12.29 3.39 -17.23
C PHE A 68 13.18 4.41 -17.91
N GLU A 69 12.55 5.40 -18.53
CA GLU A 69 13.27 6.51 -19.18
C GLU A 69 14.16 7.25 -18.18
N ASP A 70 13.63 7.48 -16.97
CA ASP A 70 14.31 8.18 -15.91
C ASP A 70 13.89 7.68 -14.51
N LYS A 71 14.39 8.37 -13.48
CA LYS A 71 14.01 8.12 -12.08
C LYS A 71 12.51 8.32 -11.84
N GLN A 72 11.89 9.28 -12.52
CA GLN A 72 10.49 9.61 -12.34
C GLN A 72 9.59 8.47 -12.82
N ALA A 73 9.89 7.90 -13.99
CA ALA A 73 9.18 6.73 -14.52
C ALA A 73 9.26 5.52 -13.58
N LEU A 74 10.40 5.32 -12.90
CA LEU A 74 10.52 4.29 -11.86
C LEU A 74 9.65 4.60 -10.62
N LEU A 75 9.65 5.85 -10.14
CA LEU A 75 8.83 6.27 -9.00
C LEU A 75 7.33 6.11 -9.28
N VAL A 76 6.88 6.43 -10.50
CA VAL A 76 5.50 6.18 -10.95
C VAL A 76 5.16 4.70 -10.90
N ALA A 77 6.06 3.83 -11.37
CA ALA A 77 5.83 2.39 -11.33
C ALA A 77 5.82 1.83 -9.90
N ILE A 78 6.64 2.40 -9.01
CA ILE A 78 6.63 2.09 -7.57
C ILE A 78 5.29 2.50 -6.93
N ALA A 79 4.81 3.72 -7.21
CA ALA A 79 3.52 4.20 -6.71
C ALA A 79 2.36 3.34 -7.23
N GLN A 80 2.41 2.95 -8.52
CA GLN A 80 1.43 2.04 -9.12
C GLN A 80 1.38 0.69 -8.39
N ASP A 81 2.55 0.07 -8.16
CA ASP A 81 2.66 -1.18 -7.37
C ASP A 81 2.12 -1.00 -5.95
N GLY A 82 2.36 0.15 -5.33
CA GLY A 82 1.80 0.50 -4.03
C GLY A 82 0.27 0.52 -4.00
N PHE A 83 -0.38 1.16 -4.97
CA PHE A 83 -1.85 1.16 -5.06
C PHE A 83 -2.41 -0.24 -5.33
N GLN A 84 -1.74 -1.04 -6.15
CA GLN A 84 -2.14 -2.42 -6.40
C GLN A 84 -2.07 -3.28 -5.14
N ARG A 85 -0.99 -3.16 -4.36
CA ARG A 85 -0.84 -3.86 -3.07
C ARG A 85 -1.89 -3.43 -2.06
N LEU A 86 -2.09 -2.12 -1.90
CA LEU A 86 -3.10 -1.60 -0.99
C LEU A 86 -4.50 -2.09 -1.39
N THR A 87 -4.84 -2.03 -2.68
CA THR A 87 -6.12 -2.56 -3.20
C THR A 87 -6.32 -4.02 -2.83
N ALA A 88 -5.30 -4.86 -3.03
CA ALA A 88 -5.35 -6.28 -2.70
C ALA A 88 -5.53 -6.52 -1.19
N GLU A 89 -4.81 -5.77 -0.33
CA GLU A 89 -4.97 -5.89 1.13
C GLU A 89 -6.37 -5.45 1.58
N LEU A 90 -6.91 -4.36 1.03
CA LEU A 90 -8.26 -3.89 1.35
C LEU A 90 -9.34 -4.90 0.89
N GLN A 91 -9.18 -5.51 -0.28
CA GLN A 91 -10.08 -6.55 -0.76
C GLN A 91 -10.03 -7.81 0.11
N ALA A 92 -8.82 -8.27 0.46
CA ALA A 92 -8.64 -9.47 1.27
C ALA A 92 -9.27 -9.34 2.68
N VAL A 93 -9.23 -8.16 3.30
CA VAL A 93 -9.91 -7.95 4.59
C VAL A 93 -11.43 -7.89 4.44
N LEU A 94 -11.94 -7.35 3.33
CA LEU A 94 -13.38 -7.30 3.05
C LEU A 94 -13.97 -8.68 2.81
N GLU A 95 -13.25 -9.58 2.15
CA GLU A 95 -13.67 -10.98 1.94
C GLU A 95 -13.90 -11.73 3.26
N GLN A 96 -13.26 -11.29 4.33
CA GLN A 96 -13.35 -11.91 5.67
C GLN A 96 -14.26 -11.13 6.63
N THR A 97 -14.85 -10.02 6.18
CA THR A 97 -15.66 -9.12 7.01
C THR A 97 -17.13 -9.25 6.63
N SER A 98 -18.03 -9.15 7.61
CA SER A 98 -19.48 -9.10 7.36
C SER A 98 -19.85 -7.99 6.38
N GLU A 99 -20.96 -8.12 5.67
CA GLU A 99 -21.44 -7.10 4.70
C GLU A 99 -21.95 -5.80 5.35
N ASP A 100 -22.03 -5.77 6.68
CA ASP A 100 -22.35 -4.57 7.46
C ASP A 100 -21.39 -3.40 7.15
N VAL A 101 -21.97 -2.22 6.90
CA VAL A 101 -21.24 -1.03 6.42
C VAL A 101 -20.22 -0.55 7.44
N GLU A 102 -20.60 -0.43 8.71
CA GLU A 102 -19.68 0.04 9.76
C GLU A 102 -18.53 -0.95 9.96
N SER A 103 -18.82 -2.25 9.97
CA SER A 103 -17.82 -3.31 10.07
C SER A 103 -16.83 -3.25 8.91
N GLN A 104 -17.29 -3.03 7.68
CA GLN A 104 -16.43 -2.90 6.51
C GLN A 104 -15.60 -1.62 6.52
N LEU A 105 -16.19 -0.47 6.88
CA LEU A 105 -15.44 0.78 7.06
C LEU A 105 -14.32 0.62 8.08
N LEU A 106 -14.61 -0.04 9.20
CA LEU A 106 -13.63 -0.32 10.24
C LEU A 106 -12.53 -1.27 9.76
N ALA A 107 -12.88 -2.33 9.02
CA ALA A 107 -11.90 -3.28 8.48
C ALA A 107 -10.94 -2.60 7.49
N ILE A 108 -11.46 -1.82 6.53
CA ILE A 108 -10.59 -1.13 5.55
C ILE A 108 -9.77 -0.01 6.18
N ALA A 109 -10.29 0.65 7.22
CA ALA A 109 -9.56 1.66 7.97
C ALA A 109 -8.34 1.06 8.68
N ARG A 110 -8.54 -0.07 9.38
CA ARG A 110 -7.43 -0.81 10.01
C ARG A 110 -6.38 -1.23 8.97
N ALA A 111 -6.81 -1.86 7.89
CA ALA A 111 -5.91 -2.33 6.84
C ALA A 111 -5.13 -1.17 6.20
N TYR A 112 -5.78 -0.04 5.92
CA TYR A 112 -5.15 1.16 5.38
C TYR A 112 -4.04 1.69 6.30
N VAL A 113 -4.33 1.85 7.59
CA VAL A 113 -3.35 2.34 8.58
C VAL A 113 -2.20 1.34 8.73
N GLN A 114 -2.50 0.05 8.86
CA GLN A 114 -1.49 -1.01 8.98
C GLN A 114 -0.57 -1.08 7.76
N PHE A 115 -1.12 -0.97 6.56
CA PHE A 115 -0.34 -0.91 5.32
C PHE A 115 0.63 0.28 5.35
N GLY A 116 0.16 1.45 5.76
CA GLY A 116 1.00 2.65 5.88
C GLY A 116 2.16 2.48 6.87
N LEU A 117 1.87 1.92 8.06
CA LEU A 117 2.88 1.68 9.09
C LEU A 117 3.89 0.60 8.69
N LYS A 118 3.45 -0.43 7.97
CA LYS A 118 4.31 -1.52 7.48
C LYS A 118 5.19 -1.08 6.30
N HIS A 119 4.70 -0.17 5.48
CA HIS A 119 5.36 0.28 4.24
C HIS A 119 5.50 1.81 4.19
N PRO A 120 6.23 2.44 5.12
CA PRO A 120 6.22 3.89 5.30
C PRO A 120 6.79 4.65 4.10
N ALA A 121 7.85 4.13 3.49
CA ALA A 121 8.46 4.74 2.31
C ALA A 121 7.54 4.69 1.07
N LEU A 122 6.84 3.56 0.90
CA LEU A 122 5.87 3.36 -0.17
C LEU A 122 4.61 4.22 0.04
N MET A 123 4.10 4.30 1.27
CA MET A 123 2.96 5.16 1.63
C MET A 123 3.26 6.63 1.28
N ARG A 124 4.45 7.13 1.62
CA ARG A 124 4.87 8.49 1.24
C ARG A 124 4.95 8.66 -0.28
N GLU A 125 5.48 7.67 -1.00
CA GLU A 125 5.64 7.77 -2.45
C GLU A 125 4.31 7.73 -3.20
N MET A 126 3.39 6.85 -2.80
CA MET A 126 2.05 6.74 -3.41
C MET A 126 1.28 8.07 -3.41
N PHE A 127 1.47 8.88 -2.36
CA PHE A 127 0.78 10.15 -2.15
C PHE A 127 1.74 11.36 -2.24
N SER A 128 2.89 11.19 -2.88
CA SER A 128 3.87 12.26 -3.09
C SER A 128 3.40 13.27 -4.16
N GLY A 129 4.29 14.16 -4.59
CA GLY A 129 4.05 15.09 -5.71
C GLY A 129 3.62 14.42 -7.02
N LEU A 130 3.71 13.09 -7.13
CA LEU A 130 3.15 12.28 -8.22
C LEU A 130 1.65 12.47 -8.41
N MET A 131 0.89 12.80 -7.37
CA MET A 131 -0.55 13.10 -7.50
C MET A 131 -0.82 14.30 -8.42
N LEU A 132 0.10 15.26 -8.50
CA LEU A 132 -0.02 16.45 -9.37
C LEU A 132 0.23 16.11 -10.85
N THR A 133 0.90 15.00 -11.13
CA THR A 133 1.25 14.54 -12.48
C THR A 133 0.56 13.23 -12.86
N ARG A 134 -0.32 12.70 -12.02
CA ARG A 134 -0.95 11.39 -12.19
C ARG A 134 -1.72 11.26 -13.50
N SER A 135 -2.34 12.34 -13.97
CA SER A 135 -3.03 12.39 -15.27
C SER A 135 -2.11 12.19 -16.47
N ALA A 136 -0.79 12.36 -16.30
CA ALA A 136 0.19 12.02 -17.32
C ALA A 136 0.53 10.52 -17.35
N TYR A 137 0.06 9.74 -16.38
CA TYR A 137 0.36 8.32 -16.20
C TYR A 137 -0.93 7.50 -16.02
N PRO A 138 -1.62 7.12 -17.12
CA PRO A 138 -2.93 6.48 -17.07
C PRO A 138 -3.00 5.19 -16.24
N ASP A 139 -1.93 4.40 -16.19
CA ASP A 139 -1.88 3.15 -15.41
C ASP A 139 -1.82 3.41 -13.89
N LEU A 140 -1.09 4.46 -13.48
CA LEU A 140 -1.09 4.94 -12.10
C LEU A 140 -2.46 5.55 -11.76
N GLU A 141 -3.06 6.28 -12.69
CA GLU A 141 -4.42 6.78 -12.56
C GLU A 141 -5.42 5.63 -12.36
N SER A 142 -5.43 4.64 -13.23
CA SER A 142 -6.34 3.50 -13.08
C SER A 142 -6.15 2.77 -11.73
N SER A 143 -4.90 2.53 -11.31
CA SER A 143 -4.62 1.77 -10.08
C SER A 143 -5.08 2.51 -8.81
N ALA A 144 -4.84 3.82 -8.72
CA ALA A 144 -5.30 4.59 -7.57
C ALA A 144 -6.83 4.81 -7.56
N ASP A 145 -7.49 4.86 -8.72
CA ASP A 145 -8.94 4.99 -8.80
C ASP A 145 -9.60 3.68 -8.34
N GLN A 146 -9.07 2.53 -8.78
CA GLN A 146 -9.51 1.22 -8.31
C GLN A 146 -9.41 1.08 -6.79
N CYS A 147 -8.32 1.57 -6.19
CA CYS A 147 -8.17 1.60 -4.74
C CYS A 147 -9.26 2.48 -4.08
N GLY A 148 -9.51 3.69 -4.61
CA GLY A 148 -10.52 4.61 -4.08
C GLY A 148 -11.97 4.12 -4.23
N LEU A 149 -12.26 3.35 -5.29
CA LEU A 149 -13.58 2.79 -5.53
C LEU A 149 -14.06 1.86 -4.40
N ILE A 150 -13.14 1.21 -3.68
CA ILE A 150 -13.48 0.35 -2.53
C ILE A 150 -14.26 1.15 -1.47
N LEU A 151 -13.69 2.26 -0.99
CA LEU A 151 -14.33 3.14 -0.01
C LEU A 151 -15.59 3.80 -0.59
N CYS A 152 -15.54 4.24 -1.86
CA CYS A 152 -16.70 4.84 -2.53
C CYS A 152 -17.92 3.89 -2.54
N ASN A 153 -17.71 2.61 -2.84
CA ASN A 153 -18.77 1.60 -2.89
C ASN A 153 -19.36 1.30 -1.50
N ILE A 154 -18.55 1.34 -0.43
CA ILE A 154 -19.05 1.20 0.95
C ILE A 154 -19.87 2.44 1.32
N ILE A 155 -19.40 3.64 0.97
CA ILE A 155 -20.13 4.89 1.22
C ILE A 155 -21.50 4.89 0.55
N LEU A 156 -21.56 4.54 -0.75
CA LEU A 156 -22.82 4.51 -1.50
C LEU A 156 -23.82 3.53 -0.89
N ARG A 157 -23.40 2.31 -0.53
CA ARG A 157 -24.26 1.35 0.18
C ARG A 157 -24.70 1.86 1.55
N GLY A 158 -23.81 2.51 2.29
CA GLY A 158 -24.16 3.15 3.57
C GLY A 158 -25.22 4.23 3.42
N GLN A 159 -25.18 5.01 2.33
CA GLN A 159 -26.21 6.00 2.02
C GLN A 159 -27.55 5.36 1.65
N GLU A 160 -27.53 4.28 0.85
CA GLU A 160 -28.73 3.52 0.50
C GLU A 160 -29.41 2.88 1.72
N GLN A 161 -28.62 2.43 2.70
CA GLN A 161 -29.10 1.81 3.95
C GLN A 161 -29.45 2.84 5.05
N GLY A 162 -29.19 4.14 4.81
CA GLY A 162 -29.43 5.20 5.79
C GLY A 162 -28.45 5.24 6.96
N ILE A 163 -27.35 4.48 6.90
CA ILE A 163 -26.27 4.48 7.90
C ILE A 163 -25.39 5.71 7.73
N ILE A 164 -25.12 6.10 6.48
CA ILE A 164 -24.39 7.32 6.14
C ILE A 164 -25.38 8.35 5.62
N GLN A 165 -25.25 9.59 6.06
CA GLN A 165 -26.13 10.67 5.63
C GLN A 165 -26.17 10.84 4.08
N PRO A 166 -27.32 11.18 3.49
CA PRO A 166 -27.40 11.50 2.08
C PRO A 166 -26.57 12.75 1.77
N GLY A 167 -26.03 12.84 0.56
CA GLY A 167 -25.21 13.98 0.14
C GLY A 167 -24.17 13.62 -0.93
N ASN A 168 -23.25 14.53 -1.17
CA ASN A 168 -22.19 14.34 -2.16
C ASN A 168 -21.19 13.26 -1.69
N SER A 169 -21.28 12.06 -2.26
CA SER A 169 -20.44 10.91 -1.89
C SER A 169 -18.95 11.17 -2.11
N LYS A 170 -18.57 12.03 -3.06
CA LYS A 170 -17.16 12.43 -3.24
C LYS A 170 -16.65 13.28 -2.08
N ALA A 171 -17.48 14.19 -1.57
CA ALA A 171 -17.13 15.00 -0.40
C ALA A 171 -17.01 14.11 0.85
N ILE A 172 -17.95 13.17 1.03
CA ILE A 172 -17.91 12.19 2.13
C ILE A 172 -16.65 11.32 2.03
N PHE A 173 -16.35 10.80 0.84
CA PHE A 173 -15.10 10.07 0.55
C PHE A 173 -13.88 10.88 0.99
N SER A 174 -13.79 12.16 0.60
CA SER A 174 -12.67 13.02 0.97
C SER A 174 -12.53 13.17 2.47
N VAL A 175 -13.64 13.27 3.22
CA VAL A 175 -13.60 13.34 4.69
C VAL A 175 -13.07 12.03 5.28
N PHE A 176 -13.65 10.89 4.92
CA PHE A 176 -13.19 9.57 5.40
C PHE A 176 -11.70 9.34 5.08
N TRP A 177 -11.32 9.57 3.83
CA TRP A 177 -9.94 9.38 3.38
C TRP A 177 -9.00 10.34 4.11
N SER A 178 -9.34 11.62 4.25
CA SER A 178 -8.51 12.59 4.95
C SER A 178 -8.30 12.21 6.42
N THR A 179 -9.32 11.67 7.10
CA THR A 179 -9.16 11.22 8.49
C THR A 179 -8.20 10.04 8.59
N MET A 180 -8.35 9.00 7.75
CA MET A 180 -7.49 7.81 7.82
C MET A 180 -6.08 8.06 7.27
N HIS A 181 -5.96 8.82 6.19
CA HIS A 181 -4.68 9.25 5.64
C HIS A 181 -3.94 10.17 6.61
N GLY A 182 -4.64 11.17 7.16
CA GLY A 182 -4.09 12.06 8.19
C GLY A 182 -3.60 11.30 9.41
N LEU A 183 -4.42 10.40 9.96
CA LEU A 183 -4.02 9.53 11.07
C LEU A 183 -2.73 8.75 10.76
N THR A 184 -2.69 8.13 9.59
CA THR A 184 -1.53 7.35 9.13
C THR A 184 -0.27 8.22 9.03
N MET A 185 -0.37 9.37 8.38
CA MET A 185 0.77 10.28 8.20
C MET A 185 1.25 10.86 9.53
N LEU A 186 0.34 11.22 10.43
CA LEU A 186 0.68 11.69 11.78
C LEU A 186 1.44 10.63 12.59
N LEU A 187 1.06 9.35 12.48
CA LEU A 187 1.81 8.25 13.11
C LEU A 187 3.19 8.08 12.48
N LEU A 188 3.28 8.11 11.15
CA LEU A 188 4.54 7.97 10.42
C LEU A 188 5.56 9.07 10.75
N GLU A 189 5.07 10.28 11.02
CA GLU A 189 5.89 11.43 11.41
C GLU A 189 6.04 11.58 12.94
N GLN A 190 5.60 10.58 13.72
CA GLN A 190 5.66 10.57 15.19
C GLN A 190 5.00 11.79 15.86
N GLN A 191 3.91 12.29 15.27
CA GLN A 191 3.18 13.47 15.74
C GLN A 191 2.03 13.14 16.71
N MET A 192 1.85 11.86 17.05
CA MET A 192 0.86 11.40 18.04
C MET A 192 1.51 10.51 19.09
N GLN A 193 2.29 11.13 19.99
CA GLN A 193 3.13 10.37 20.93
C GLN A 193 2.36 9.46 21.86
N GLU A 194 1.12 9.81 22.24
CA GLU A 194 0.31 8.90 23.04
C GLU A 194 0.09 7.54 22.39
N VAL A 195 -0.04 7.48 21.06
CA VAL A 195 -0.23 6.22 20.31
C VAL A 195 1.11 5.57 19.97
N VAL A 196 2.16 6.37 19.74
CA VAL A 196 3.52 5.86 19.49
C VAL A 196 4.07 5.17 20.74
N ASP A 197 3.89 5.78 21.91
CA ASP A 197 4.32 5.26 23.20
C ASP A 197 3.49 4.06 23.65
N ASP A 198 2.21 4.01 23.27
CA ASP A 198 1.27 2.93 23.57
C ASP A 198 0.46 2.51 22.33
N PRO A 199 0.97 1.56 21.52
CA PRO A 199 0.32 1.08 20.31
C PRO A 199 -1.07 0.46 20.54
N SER A 200 -1.40 0.07 21.78
CA SER A 200 -2.73 -0.47 22.11
C SER A 200 -3.84 0.58 21.94
N ARG A 201 -3.49 1.87 21.92
CA ARG A 201 -4.42 2.99 21.71
C ARG A 201 -4.84 3.17 20.25
N LEU A 202 -4.13 2.58 19.30
CA LEU A 202 -4.42 2.76 17.88
C LEU A 202 -5.80 2.22 17.52
N GLU A 203 -6.11 1.01 17.96
CA GLU A 203 -7.38 0.34 17.63
C GLU A 203 -8.60 1.11 18.18
N PRO A 204 -8.66 1.52 19.46
CA PRO A 204 -9.72 2.40 19.96
C PRO A 204 -9.83 3.73 19.19
N LEU A 205 -8.71 4.31 18.76
CA LEU A 205 -8.72 5.56 18.00
C LEU A 205 -9.31 5.39 16.60
N ILE A 206 -8.99 4.28 15.92
CA ILE A 206 -9.61 3.93 14.63
C ILE A 206 -11.12 3.72 14.82
N GLN A 207 -11.54 2.96 15.83
CA GLN A 207 -12.96 2.75 16.15
C GLN A 207 -13.70 4.06 16.41
N LEU A 208 -13.14 4.94 17.25
CA LEU A 208 -13.71 6.25 17.53
C LEU A 208 -13.82 7.10 16.27
N SER A 209 -12.80 7.08 15.41
CA SER A 209 -12.80 7.83 14.16
C SER A 209 -13.92 7.38 13.22
N ILE A 210 -14.09 6.06 13.04
CA ILE A 210 -15.16 5.52 12.19
C ILE A 210 -16.54 5.81 12.79
N HIS A 211 -16.70 5.60 14.10
CA HIS A 211 -17.95 5.93 14.78
C HIS A 211 -18.31 7.42 14.62
N ALA A 212 -17.34 8.32 14.83
CA ALA A 212 -17.53 9.76 14.66
C ALA A 212 -17.87 10.16 13.22
N LEU A 213 -17.33 9.45 12.22
CA LEU A 213 -17.63 9.70 10.81
C LEU A 213 -19.03 9.23 10.41
N CYS A 214 -19.52 8.14 11.01
CA CYS A 214 -20.86 7.62 10.76
C CYS A 214 -21.94 8.39 11.53
N HIS A 215 -21.69 8.74 12.80
CA HIS A 215 -22.71 9.24 13.73
C HIS A 215 -22.50 10.69 14.18
N GLY A 216 -21.38 11.30 13.83
CA GLY A 216 -20.96 12.60 14.36
C GLY A 216 -20.33 12.52 15.76
N LEU A 217 -19.71 13.61 16.20
CA LEU A 217 -19.05 13.71 17.52
C LEU A 217 -19.97 14.22 18.64
N CYS A 218 -21.06 14.88 18.28
CA CYS A 218 -21.98 15.47 19.26
C CYS A 218 -23.05 14.44 19.65
N GLN A 219 -23.26 14.26 20.96
CA GLN A 219 -24.44 13.53 21.44
C GLN A 219 -25.70 14.32 21.07
N SER A 220 -26.62 13.71 20.35
CA SER A 220 -27.95 14.26 20.10
C SER A 220 -28.72 14.27 21.43
N ASN A 221 -28.56 15.35 22.19
CA ASN A 221 -29.31 15.54 23.44
C ASN A 221 -30.75 15.97 23.10
N THR A 222 -31.53 15.07 22.51
CA THR A 222 -32.98 15.24 22.38
C THR A 222 -33.62 15.06 23.75
N ARG A 223 -33.48 16.07 24.62
CA ARG A 223 -34.45 16.28 25.70
C ARG A 223 -35.77 16.67 25.04
N SER A 224 -36.61 15.67 24.83
CA SER A 224 -38.04 15.86 24.58
C SER A 224 -38.60 16.73 25.71
N LYS A 225 -38.80 18.02 25.43
CA LYS A 225 -39.74 18.82 26.22
C LYS A 225 -41.13 18.34 25.85
N SER A 226 -41.59 17.30 26.54
CA SER A 226 -43.01 17.14 26.80
C SER A 226 -43.46 18.39 27.55
N ILE A 227 -44.10 19.31 26.83
CA ILE A 227 -45.00 20.28 27.45
C ILE A 227 -46.39 19.73 27.17
N SER A 228 -46.87 18.94 28.13
CA SER A 228 -48.31 18.85 28.40
C SER A 228 -48.81 20.24 28.74
N THR A 229 -49.80 20.73 27.99
CA THR A 229 -51.04 21.34 28.48
C THR A 229 -51.99 21.50 27.31
#